data_AF-A0A934ITG8-F1
#
_entry.id   AF-A0A934ITG8-F1
#
_cell.length_a   1.000
_cell.length_b   1.000
_cell.length_c   1.000
_cell.angle_alpha   90.00
_cell.angle_beta   90.00
_cell.angle_gamma   90.00
#
_symmetry.space_group_name_H-M   'P 1'
#
loop_
_entity.id
_entity.type
_entity.pdbx_description
1 polymer ?
#
loop_
_entity_poly.entity_id
_entity_poly.type
_entity_poly.pdbx_seq_one_letter_code
_entity_poly.pdbx_strand_id
1 'polypeptide(L)'
;MGTPDPSAFRRAMLDADPRLSRFDPMSRILSFDDFDRGFCGWGQLVGNYEHTLDAMLPGYAQHSQPMLSSIGHWDAGSHGGVDGTYALKIATRPEKGAQNCAIKRLTFRKSGPIRIEAYVAAKPEANELLLSMTDVRSFGIFLDLQSMESAGASAERVMPHLRYLNAENGQLRQTWQTKRHETAFVPIGDTGDTVSHYHLSPEGWEDLADGQDRLCYNELPTKLNWTYLRLDFDLERMVPLHFQCNEKVFSPDAVGSIRMPAMKNLWGMLNFGFLVETDSDKRAFLYVDSVCISAEF
;
A
#
# COMPACT_ATOMS: atom_id res chain seq x y z
N MET A 1 8.96 -2.79 -45.95
CA MET A 1 9.01 -2.28 -44.57
C MET A 1 8.28 -3.29 -43.70
N GLY A 2 8.97 -3.93 -42.76
CA GLY A 2 8.30 -4.86 -41.84
C GLY A 2 7.30 -4.10 -40.98
N THR A 3 6.15 -4.72 -40.68
CA THR A 3 5.23 -4.20 -39.67
C THR A 3 5.99 -4.01 -38.35
N PRO A 4 5.91 -2.83 -37.70
CA PRO A 4 6.54 -2.63 -36.41
C PRO A 4 6.01 -3.67 -35.42
N ASP A 5 6.88 -4.22 -34.58
CA ASP A 5 6.49 -5.07 -33.46
C ASP A 5 5.49 -4.29 -32.59
N PRO A 6 4.24 -4.76 -32.44
CA PRO A 6 3.23 -4.09 -31.63
C PRO A 6 3.67 -3.84 -30.19
N SER A 7 4.53 -4.71 -29.63
CA SER A 7 5.11 -4.55 -28.30
C SER A 7 6.05 -3.35 -28.23
N ALA A 8 6.98 -3.25 -29.19
CA ALA A 8 7.90 -2.12 -29.30
C ALA A 8 7.17 -0.79 -29.52
N PHE A 9 6.14 -0.77 -30.37
CA PHE A 9 5.33 0.43 -30.60
C PHE A 9 4.59 0.87 -29.32
N ARG A 10 3.97 -0.09 -28.61
CA ARG A 10 3.32 0.20 -27.33
C ARG A 10 4.31 0.76 -26.31
N ARG A 11 5.49 0.14 -26.15
CA ARG A 11 6.50 0.62 -25.19
C ARG A 11 6.96 2.03 -25.54
N ALA A 12 7.21 2.33 -26.81
CA ALA A 12 7.56 3.68 -27.26
C ALA A 12 6.48 4.71 -26.93
N MET A 13 5.19 4.36 -27.05
CA MET A 13 4.09 5.25 -26.67
C MET A 13 4.04 5.51 -25.15
N LEU A 14 4.37 4.51 -24.32
CA LEU A 14 4.45 4.68 -22.87
C LEU A 14 5.64 5.54 -22.45
N ASP A 15 6.81 5.27 -23.04
CA ASP A 15 8.03 6.04 -22.78
C ASP A 15 7.91 7.50 -23.23
N ALA A 16 7.03 7.78 -24.20
CA ALA A 16 6.74 9.12 -24.68
C ALA A 16 5.74 9.90 -23.81
N ASP A 17 5.00 9.25 -22.90
CA ASP A 17 4.10 9.93 -21.94
C ASP A 17 4.84 10.18 -20.62
N PRO A 18 5.22 11.42 -20.28
CA PRO A 18 6.00 11.70 -19.07
C PRO A 18 5.34 11.19 -17.78
N ARG A 19 4.01 11.13 -17.73
CA ARG A 19 3.24 10.67 -16.56
C ARG A 19 3.40 9.18 -16.31
N LEU A 20 3.62 8.41 -17.39
CA LEU A 20 3.73 6.94 -17.38
C LEU A 20 5.17 6.46 -17.51
N SER A 21 6.06 7.23 -18.15
CA SER A 21 7.47 6.87 -18.39
C SER A 21 8.31 6.69 -17.11
N ARG A 22 7.83 7.22 -15.98
CA ARG A 22 8.40 6.99 -14.63
C ARG A 22 8.02 5.63 -14.02
N PHE A 23 7.13 4.89 -14.68
CA PHE A 23 6.71 3.54 -14.31
C PHE A 23 7.16 2.53 -15.37
N ASP A 24 7.11 1.26 -15.00
CA ASP A 24 7.33 0.11 -15.86
C ASP A 24 6.06 -0.75 -15.95
N PRO A 25 4.95 -0.24 -16.50
CA PRO A 25 3.70 -0.98 -16.49
C PRO A 25 3.76 -2.23 -17.39
N MET A 26 3.07 -3.28 -16.94
CA MET A 26 2.76 -4.47 -17.74
C MET A 26 1.95 -4.12 -18.99
N SER A 27 1.74 -5.10 -19.90
CA SER A 27 1.10 -4.90 -21.22
C SER A 27 -0.30 -4.26 -21.19
N ARG A 28 -1.02 -4.31 -20.08
CA ARG A 28 -2.31 -3.61 -19.91
C ARG A 28 -2.30 -2.75 -18.64
N ILE A 29 -2.52 -1.46 -18.79
CA ILE A 29 -2.81 -0.59 -17.63
C ILE A 29 -4.28 -0.79 -17.25
N LEU A 30 -4.53 -1.24 -16.02
CA LEU A 30 -5.87 -1.38 -15.44
C LEU A 30 -6.35 -0.05 -14.86
N SER A 31 -5.45 0.69 -14.21
CA SER A 31 -5.70 2.01 -13.66
C SER A 31 -4.41 2.82 -13.63
N PHE A 32 -4.52 4.10 -13.96
CA PHE A 32 -3.49 5.09 -13.63
C PHE A 32 -4.16 6.15 -12.77
N ASP A 33 -3.83 6.11 -11.48
CA ASP A 33 -4.43 6.94 -10.45
C ASP A 33 -3.58 8.18 -10.25
N ASP A 34 -4.04 9.27 -10.85
CA ASP A 34 -3.46 10.61 -10.79
C ASP A 34 -4.30 11.46 -9.82
N PHE A 35 -3.74 11.79 -8.66
CA PHE A 35 -4.47 12.43 -7.58
C PHE A 35 -4.78 13.91 -7.82
N ASP A 36 -4.23 14.53 -8.88
CA ASP A 36 -4.70 15.83 -9.36
C ASP A 36 -6.11 15.76 -9.95
N ARG A 37 -6.57 14.56 -10.33
CA ARG A 37 -7.90 14.32 -10.91
C ARG A 37 -8.92 13.82 -9.90
N GLY A 38 -8.54 13.69 -8.63
CA GLY A 38 -9.41 13.24 -7.55
C GLY A 38 -8.93 11.95 -6.87
N PHE A 39 -9.79 11.32 -6.08
CA PHE A 39 -9.43 10.15 -5.27
C PHE A 39 -9.18 8.86 -6.07
N CYS A 40 -9.56 8.78 -7.34
CA CYS A 40 -9.36 7.59 -8.19
C CYS A 40 -9.87 6.26 -7.58
N GLY A 41 -10.88 6.30 -6.71
CA GLY A 41 -11.44 5.13 -6.03
C GLY A 41 -10.70 4.71 -4.74
N TRP A 42 -9.71 5.49 -4.29
CA TRP A 42 -9.06 5.31 -2.99
C TRP A 42 -9.93 5.84 -1.85
N GLY A 43 -10.03 5.07 -0.77
CA GLY A 43 -10.75 5.47 0.43
C GLY A 43 -10.24 4.77 1.68
N GLN A 44 -10.95 4.94 2.80
CA GLN A 44 -10.61 4.33 4.07
C GLN A 44 -10.67 2.79 4.00
N LEU A 45 -9.69 2.12 4.61
CA LEU A 45 -9.86 0.73 5.01
C LEU A 45 -10.74 0.64 6.26
N VAL A 46 -12.04 0.57 6.02
CA VAL A 46 -13.05 0.31 7.04
C VAL A 46 -13.10 -1.18 7.39
N GLY A 47 -13.19 -1.49 8.68
CA GLY A 47 -13.43 -2.84 9.18
C GLY A 47 -14.90 -3.22 9.12
N ASN A 48 -15.19 -4.51 9.24
CA ASN A 48 -16.57 -4.99 9.28
C ASN A 48 -17.29 -4.50 10.54
N TYR A 49 -18.58 -4.22 10.40
CA TYR A 49 -19.47 -3.77 11.47
C TYR A 49 -20.87 -4.37 11.26
N GLU A 50 -21.61 -4.54 12.34
CA GLU A 50 -23.00 -5.02 12.32
C GLU A 50 -23.78 -4.26 13.40
N HIS A 51 -24.96 -3.75 13.04
CA HIS A 51 -25.86 -2.89 13.85
C HIS A 51 -25.30 -1.54 14.34
N THR A 52 -24.01 -1.47 14.69
CA THR A 52 -23.33 -0.26 15.17
C THR A 52 -21.86 -0.24 14.72
N LEU A 53 -21.30 0.96 14.53
CA LEU A 53 -19.87 1.15 14.25
C LEU A 53 -18.99 0.77 15.45
N ASP A 54 -19.55 0.78 16.67
CA ASP A 54 -18.83 0.38 17.90
C ASP A 54 -18.50 -1.11 17.93
N ALA A 55 -19.13 -1.92 17.07
CA ALA A 55 -18.83 -3.34 16.93
C ALA A 55 -17.54 -3.59 16.12
N MET A 56 -17.01 -2.58 15.44
CA MET A 56 -15.79 -2.71 14.65
C MET A 56 -14.58 -3.01 15.55
N LEU A 57 -13.69 -3.90 15.09
CA LEU A 57 -12.45 -4.15 15.82
C LEU A 57 -11.66 -2.84 16.03
N PRO A 58 -11.09 -2.60 17.23
CA PRO A 58 -10.41 -1.35 17.56
C PRO A 58 -9.34 -0.95 16.54
N GLY A 59 -8.61 -1.94 16.00
CA GLY A 59 -7.60 -1.74 14.98
C GLY A 59 -8.11 -1.08 13.69
N TYR A 60 -9.36 -1.31 13.30
CA TYR A 60 -9.98 -0.63 12.15
C TYR A 60 -10.68 0.67 12.54
N ALA A 61 -11.25 0.76 13.75
CA ALA A 61 -11.97 1.95 14.21
C ALA A 61 -11.08 3.20 14.30
N GLN A 62 -9.76 3.03 14.40
CA GLN A 62 -8.82 4.15 14.41
C GLN A 62 -8.63 4.79 13.02
N HIS A 63 -8.85 4.03 11.93
CA HIS A 63 -8.58 4.49 10.57
C HIS A 63 -9.45 5.68 10.20
N SER A 64 -8.94 6.53 9.31
CA SER A 64 -9.64 7.70 8.82
C SER A 64 -9.48 7.82 7.30
N GLN A 65 -10.43 8.49 6.67
CA GLN A 65 -10.43 8.73 5.22
C GLN A 65 -9.14 9.44 4.78
N PRO A 66 -8.46 8.97 3.72
CA PRO A 66 -7.34 9.71 3.14
C PRO A 66 -7.82 11.06 2.57
N MET A 67 -6.89 11.98 2.35
CA MET A 67 -7.17 13.31 1.82
C MET A 67 -6.37 13.56 0.54
N LEU A 68 -6.87 14.41 -0.34
CA LEU A 68 -6.03 15.01 -1.38
C LEU A 68 -5.29 16.20 -0.76
N SER A 69 -3.96 16.24 -0.90
CA SER A 69 -3.12 17.22 -0.23
C SER A 69 -2.11 17.82 -1.19
N SER A 70 -1.96 19.15 -1.14
CA SER A 70 -0.83 19.85 -1.77
C SER A 70 0.47 19.75 -1.00
N ILE A 71 0.48 18.92 0.06
CA ILE A 71 1.61 18.72 0.96
C ILE A 71 2.07 20.06 1.55
N GLY A 72 1.15 20.71 2.28
CA GLY A 72 1.39 22.01 2.89
C GLY A 72 2.28 21.92 4.13
N HIS A 73 3.26 22.81 4.18
CA HIS A 73 4.13 23.08 5.31
C HIS A 73 3.97 24.52 5.80
N TRP A 74 4.19 24.76 7.09
CA TRP A 74 4.02 26.07 7.70
C TRP A 74 5.12 27.07 7.30
N ASP A 75 6.31 26.59 6.92
CA ASP A 75 7.48 27.38 6.56
C ASP A 75 7.65 27.62 5.05
N ALA A 76 7.32 26.61 4.24
CA ALA A 76 7.60 26.57 2.80
C ALA A 76 6.34 26.57 1.91
N GLY A 77 5.14 26.59 2.50
CA GLY A 77 3.88 26.53 1.74
C GLY A 77 3.63 25.13 1.16
N SER A 78 3.01 25.06 -0.03
CA SER A 78 2.70 23.79 -0.71
C SER A 78 3.92 23.23 -1.44
N HIS A 79 4.19 21.94 -1.28
CA HIS A 79 5.24 21.24 -2.02
C HIS A 79 4.73 20.67 -3.36
N GLY A 80 3.56 20.03 -3.36
CA GLY A 80 3.05 19.27 -4.51
C GLY A 80 3.57 17.82 -4.60
N GLY A 81 2.99 17.07 -5.53
CA GLY A 81 3.41 15.72 -5.92
C GLY A 81 4.75 15.69 -6.64
N VAL A 82 5.09 14.54 -7.23
CA VAL A 82 6.25 14.36 -8.12
C VAL A 82 6.10 15.18 -9.40
N ASP A 83 4.93 15.13 -10.04
CA ASP A 83 4.63 15.84 -11.31
C ASP A 83 3.34 16.69 -11.24
N GLY A 84 2.77 16.81 -10.04
CA GLY A 84 1.41 17.30 -9.82
C GLY A 84 1.24 18.22 -8.61
N THR A 85 0.02 18.72 -8.41
CA THR A 85 -0.31 19.54 -7.23
C THR A 85 -0.73 18.68 -6.05
N TYR A 86 -1.52 17.63 -6.27
CA TYR A 86 -2.11 16.83 -5.21
C TYR A 86 -1.49 15.43 -5.12
N ALA A 87 -1.26 14.99 -3.89
CA ALA A 87 -0.97 13.61 -3.54
C ALA A 87 -2.07 13.06 -2.61
N LEU A 88 -2.26 11.75 -2.61
CA LEU A 88 -3.09 11.07 -1.60
C LEU A 88 -2.34 11.06 -0.27
N LYS A 89 -2.86 11.78 0.72
CA LYS A 89 -2.35 11.84 2.09
C LYS A 89 -3.10 10.87 2.98
N ILE A 90 -2.37 9.92 3.54
CA ILE A 90 -2.81 9.00 4.60
C ILE A 90 -2.21 9.51 5.89
N ALA A 91 -3.03 9.79 6.90
CA ALA A 91 -2.59 10.40 8.15
C ALA A 91 -3.01 9.57 9.36
N THR A 92 -2.08 9.24 10.24
CA THR A 92 -2.40 8.59 11.52
C THR A 92 -3.09 9.57 12.47
N ARG A 93 -3.65 9.04 13.57
CA ARG A 93 -3.92 9.83 14.76
C ARG A 93 -2.59 10.28 15.40
N PRO A 94 -2.56 11.40 16.15
CA PRO A 94 -1.37 11.87 16.87
C PRO A 94 -1.19 11.10 18.18
N GLU A 95 -1.01 9.78 18.09
CA GLU A 95 -0.91 8.88 19.23
C GLU A 95 0.11 7.80 18.88
N LYS A 96 1.11 7.60 19.75
CA LYS A 96 2.16 6.61 19.51
C LYS A 96 1.57 5.22 19.21
N GLY A 97 1.98 4.66 18.07
CA GLY A 97 1.51 3.36 17.60
C GLY A 97 0.21 3.39 16.81
N ALA A 98 -0.41 4.55 16.61
CA ALA A 98 -1.55 4.68 15.72
C ALA A 98 -1.16 4.33 14.28
N GLN A 99 -2.09 3.66 13.59
CA GLN A 99 -1.98 3.27 12.20
C GLN A 99 -3.10 3.92 11.39
N ASN A 100 -2.85 4.20 10.11
CA ASN A 100 -3.92 4.47 9.16
C ASN A 100 -3.63 3.83 7.80
N CYS A 101 -4.68 3.59 7.04
CA CYS A 101 -4.65 2.86 5.80
C CYS A 101 -5.63 3.44 4.77
N ALA A 102 -5.14 3.62 3.54
CA ALA A 102 -5.99 3.81 2.37
C ALA A 102 -6.03 2.53 1.54
N ILE A 103 -7.17 2.28 0.91
CA ILE A 103 -7.41 1.10 0.08
C ILE A 103 -8.19 1.48 -1.17
N LYS A 104 -7.84 0.86 -2.28
CA LYS A 104 -8.62 0.81 -3.52
C LYS A 104 -9.11 -0.61 -3.72
N ARG A 105 -10.39 -0.74 -4.06
CA ARG A 105 -11.05 -2.04 -4.23
C ARG A 105 -11.50 -2.19 -5.67
N LEU A 106 -11.01 -3.25 -6.32
CA LEU A 106 -11.42 -3.68 -7.65
C LEU A 106 -11.80 -5.16 -7.60
N THR A 107 -12.32 -5.66 -8.71
CA THR A 107 -12.34 -7.09 -9.02
C THR A 107 -11.54 -7.34 -10.28
N PHE A 108 -10.82 -8.46 -10.36
CA PHE A 108 -10.04 -8.75 -11.56
C PHE A 108 -10.88 -9.47 -12.62
N ARG A 109 -10.71 -9.05 -13.87
CA ARG A 109 -11.45 -9.61 -15.03
C ARG A 109 -10.91 -10.96 -15.51
N LYS A 110 -9.64 -11.23 -15.25
CA LYS A 110 -8.91 -12.43 -15.65
C LYS A 110 -7.76 -12.65 -14.66
N SER A 111 -7.50 -13.90 -14.33
CA SER A 111 -6.32 -14.29 -13.55
C SER A 111 -5.08 -14.21 -14.43
N GLY A 112 -4.04 -13.56 -13.93
CA GLY A 112 -2.73 -13.45 -14.56
C GLY A 112 -1.83 -12.54 -13.74
N PRO A 113 -0.59 -12.28 -14.19
CA PRO A 113 0.31 -11.36 -13.53
C PRO A 113 -0.26 -9.95 -13.45
N ILE A 114 -0.12 -9.33 -12.27
CA ILE A 114 -0.43 -7.93 -12.01
C ILE A 114 0.77 -7.23 -11.41
N ARG A 115 0.82 -5.91 -11.59
CA ARG A 115 1.82 -5.01 -11.04
C ARG A 115 1.15 -3.78 -10.47
N ILE A 116 1.54 -3.39 -9.26
CA ILE A 116 1.25 -2.08 -8.69
C ILE A 116 2.56 -1.33 -8.51
N GLU A 117 2.58 -0.08 -8.96
CA GLU A 117 3.70 0.83 -8.82
C GLU A 117 3.22 2.16 -8.24
N ALA A 118 4.04 2.77 -7.38
CA ALA A 118 3.75 4.07 -6.81
C ALA A 118 5.00 4.82 -6.38
N TYR A 119 4.92 6.14 -6.40
CA TYR A 119 5.87 7.01 -5.71
C TYR A 119 5.28 7.44 -4.37
N VAL A 120 6.03 7.20 -3.30
CA VAL A 120 5.58 7.48 -1.93
C VAL A 120 6.59 8.33 -1.16
N ALA A 121 6.09 9.12 -0.22
CA ALA A 121 6.91 9.86 0.72
C ALA A 121 6.30 9.78 2.12
N ALA A 122 7.08 9.37 3.12
CA ALA A 122 6.61 9.27 4.50
C ALA A 122 7.23 10.40 5.34
N LYS A 123 6.40 11.14 6.07
CA LYS A 123 6.84 12.23 6.96
C LYS A 123 5.97 12.36 8.22
N PRO A 124 6.54 12.70 9.37
CA PRO A 124 5.76 13.08 10.52
C PRO A 124 5.23 14.50 10.38
N GLU A 125 4.26 14.86 11.21
CA GLU A 125 3.76 16.21 11.35
C GLU A 125 4.90 17.17 11.76
N ALA A 126 5.13 18.19 10.95
CA ALA A 126 6.18 19.18 11.16
C ALA A 126 5.75 20.24 12.20
N ASN A 127 5.69 19.86 13.47
CA ASN A 127 5.31 20.74 14.58
C ASN A 127 6.51 21.20 15.45
N GLU A 128 7.72 20.72 15.17
CA GLU A 128 8.94 21.01 15.90
C GLU A 128 10.10 21.33 14.93
N LEU A 129 11.03 22.17 15.38
CA LEU A 129 12.24 22.56 14.64
C LEU A 129 13.39 21.57 14.89
N LEU A 130 13.12 20.27 14.79
CA LEU A 130 14.06 19.20 15.09
C LEU A 130 14.02 18.10 14.02
N LEU A 131 15.06 17.28 13.99
CA LEU A 131 15.07 16.05 13.20
C LEU A 131 14.08 15.05 13.81
N SER A 132 13.02 14.72 13.07
CA SER A 132 11.97 13.78 13.49
C SER A 132 12.16 12.37 12.90
N MET A 133 13.41 11.93 12.77
CA MET A 133 13.75 10.70 12.02
C MET A 133 13.09 9.43 12.55
N THR A 134 12.75 9.41 13.84
CA THR A 134 12.15 8.26 14.50
C THR A 134 10.64 8.39 14.68
N ASP A 135 10.02 9.51 14.30
CA ASP A 135 8.59 9.75 14.54
C ASP A 135 7.69 8.91 13.61
N VAL A 136 8.14 8.62 12.38
CA VAL A 136 7.47 7.65 11.53
C VAL A 136 7.95 6.25 11.92
N ARG A 137 7.04 5.41 12.40
CA ARG A 137 7.34 4.00 12.71
C ARG A 137 7.59 3.22 11.44
N SER A 138 6.60 3.21 10.56
CA SER A 138 6.61 2.40 9.35
C SER A 138 5.65 2.94 8.30
N PHE A 139 5.89 2.55 7.06
CA PHE A 139 4.95 2.72 5.96
C PHE A 139 5.06 1.51 5.03
N GLY A 140 4.04 1.26 4.23
CA GLY A 140 4.03 0.05 3.42
C GLY A 140 2.91 -0.05 2.40
N ILE A 141 2.95 -1.17 1.69
CA ILE A 141 1.96 -1.58 0.69
C ILE A 141 1.46 -2.98 1.04
N PHE A 142 0.18 -3.23 0.80
CA PHE A 142 -0.38 -4.57 0.89
C PHE A 142 -1.41 -4.82 -0.21
N LEU A 143 -1.61 -6.09 -0.52
CA LEU A 143 -2.74 -6.52 -1.33
C LEU A 143 -3.68 -7.36 -0.46
N ASP A 144 -4.95 -7.35 -0.81
CA ASP A 144 -5.94 -8.26 -0.25
C ASP A 144 -6.73 -8.87 -1.40
N LEU A 145 -6.40 -10.13 -1.70
CA LEU A 145 -6.74 -10.80 -2.93
C LEU A 145 -7.55 -12.06 -2.62
N GLN A 146 -8.51 -12.38 -3.47
CA GLN A 146 -9.21 -13.66 -3.37
C GLN A 146 -9.48 -14.25 -4.75
N SER A 147 -9.36 -15.57 -4.84
CA SER A 147 -9.55 -16.33 -6.07
C SER A 147 -10.94 -16.09 -6.67
N MET A 148 -11.06 -16.34 -7.98
CA MET A 148 -12.36 -16.45 -8.63
C MET A 148 -13.12 -17.67 -8.11
N GLU A 149 -14.44 -17.63 -8.16
CA GLU A 149 -15.30 -18.77 -7.85
C GLU A 149 -14.91 -20.02 -8.66
N SER A 150 -14.45 -19.84 -9.90
CA SER A 150 -13.99 -20.92 -10.78
C SER A 150 -12.79 -21.72 -10.24
N ALA A 151 -12.08 -21.22 -9.23
CA ALA A 151 -11.03 -21.99 -8.54
C ALA A 151 -11.61 -23.12 -7.67
N GLY A 152 -12.92 -23.10 -7.35
CA GLY A 152 -13.59 -24.18 -6.64
C GLY A 152 -12.92 -24.51 -5.30
N ALA A 153 -12.56 -25.78 -5.10
CA ALA A 153 -11.97 -26.26 -3.85
C ALA A 153 -10.57 -25.70 -3.54
N SER A 154 -9.86 -25.15 -4.54
CA SER A 154 -8.55 -24.51 -4.34
C SER A 154 -8.65 -23.00 -4.14
N ALA A 155 -9.87 -22.45 -4.00
CA ALA A 155 -10.05 -21.03 -3.82
C ALA A 155 -9.52 -20.56 -2.46
N GLU A 156 -8.72 -19.50 -2.51
CA GLU A 156 -8.06 -18.95 -1.33
C GLU A 156 -8.11 -17.42 -1.32
N ARG A 157 -7.94 -16.86 -0.12
CA ARG A 157 -7.68 -15.44 0.10
C ARG A 157 -6.23 -15.28 0.50
N VAL A 158 -5.52 -14.38 -0.17
CA VAL A 158 -4.08 -14.16 -0.01
C VAL A 158 -3.80 -12.68 0.17
N MET A 159 -3.03 -12.34 1.21
CA MET A 159 -2.70 -10.97 1.56
C MET A 159 -1.18 -10.80 1.71
N PRO A 160 -0.44 -10.48 0.63
CA PRO A 160 0.94 -10.06 0.74
C PRO A 160 1.02 -8.69 1.40
N HIS A 161 1.71 -8.61 2.53
CA HIS A 161 1.93 -7.38 3.26
C HIS A 161 3.42 -7.07 3.30
N LEU A 162 3.78 -5.82 3.00
CA LEU A 162 5.15 -5.32 3.03
C LEU A 162 5.17 -3.96 3.70
N ARG A 163 6.08 -3.77 4.65
CA ARG A 163 6.34 -2.45 5.24
C ARG A 163 7.82 -2.20 5.41
N TYR A 164 8.22 -0.94 5.29
CA TYR A 164 9.51 -0.48 5.77
C TYR A 164 9.35 -0.06 7.23
N LEU A 165 9.98 -0.78 8.15
CA LEU A 165 10.10 -0.41 9.55
C LEU A 165 11.24 0.60 9.68
N ASN A 166 10.87 1.88 9.73
CA ASN A 166 11.81 2.98 9.86
C ASN A 166 12.33 3.08 11.30
N ALA A 167 11.44 3.12 12.28
CA ALA A 167 11.78 3.24 13.69
C ALA A 167 10.82 2.46 14.58
N GLU A 168 11.28 2.08 15.76
CA GLU A 168 10.47 1.44 16.79
C GLU A 168 10.99 1.84 18.17
N ASN A 169 10.10 2.31 19.04
CA ASN A 169 10.44 2.79 20.38
C ASN A 169 11.58 3.84 20.39
N GLY A 170 11.53 4.78 19.45
CA GLY A 170 12.50 5.86 19.31
C GLY A 170 13.86 5.41 18.76
N GLN A 171 13.99 4.17 18.28
CA GLN A 171 15.21 3.65 17.69
C GLN A 171 15.03 3.38 16.20
N LEU A 172 15.99 3.81 15.38
CA LEU A 172 16.00 3.48 13.96
C LEU A 172 16.19 1.99 13.75
N ARG A 173 15.40 1.41 12.85
CA ARG A 173 15.44 -0.02 12.47
C ARG A 173 15.79 -0.22 11.01
N GLN A 174 15.23 0.62 10.15
CA GLN A 174 15.54 0.75 8.72
C GLN A 174 15.56 -0.59 7.96
N THR A 175 14.48 -1.36 8.08
CA THR A 175 14.39 -2.70 7.48
C THR A 175 13.02 -2.95 6.88
N TRP A 176 12.98 -3.67 5.76
CA TRP A 176 11.75 -4.18 5.19
C TRP A 176 11.26 -5.41 5.94
N GLN A 177 9.93 -5.51 6.12
CA GLN A 177 9.26 -6.59 6.83
C GLN A 177 8.06 -7.11 6.03
N THR A 178 7.64 -8.34 6.34
CA THR A 178 6.46 -9.00 5.76
C THR A 178 5.62 -9.72 6.82
N LYS A 179 4.46 -10.25 6.43
CA LYS A 179 3.62 -11.12 7.26
C LYS A 179 3.31 -12.43 6.56
N ARG A 180 3.31 -13.52 7.32
CA ARG A 180 2.98 -14.88 6.84
C ARG A 180 1.82 -15.53 7.59
N HIS A 181 1.55 -15.07 8.80
CA HIS A 181 0.63 -15.73 9.71
C HIS A 181 -0.73 -15.04 9.78
N GLU A 182 -1.78 -15.85 9.86
CA GLU A 182 -3.15 -15.38 10.04
C GLU A 182 -3.34 -14.74 11.42
N THR A 183 -4.26 -13.77 11.49
CA THR A 183 -4.80 -13.26 12.74
C THR A 183 -6.15 -13.89 13.04
N ALA A 184 -6.47 -14.05 14.32
CA ALA A 184 -7.71 -14.69 14.74
C ALA A 184 -8.94 -13.94 14.22
N PHE A 185 -9.93 -14.70 13.72
CA PHE A 185 -11.23 -14.17 13.37
C PHE A 185 -12.07 -13.93 14.62
N VAL A 186 -12.77 -12.80 14.60
CA VAL A 186 -13.68 -12.33 15.64
C VAL A 186 -15.06 -12.19 14.99
N PRO A 187 -16.09 -12.89 15.50
CA PRO A 187 -17.47 -12.64 15.11
C PRO A 187 -17.85 -11.18 15.43
N ILE A 188 -18.55 -10.54 14.50
CA ILE A 188 -19.06 -9.18 14.66
C ILE A 188 -20.58 -9.26 14.69
N GLY A 189 -21.21 -8.62 15.68
CA GLY A 189 -22.66 -8.67 15.85
C GLY A 189 -23.16 -10.01 16.38
N ASP A 190 -24.41 -10.34 16.07
CA ASP A 190 -25.14 -11.49 16.61
C ASP A 190 -25.75 -12.40 15.54
N THR A 191 -25.69 -12.02 14.26
CA THR A 191 -26.20 -12.84 13.16
C THR A 191 -25.32 -14.07 12.87
N GLY A 192 -24.03 -13.99 13.19
CA GLY A 192 -23.03 -15.01 12.86
C GLY A 192 -22.52 -14.97 11.42
N ASP A 193 -23.02 -14.05 10.59
CA ASP A 193 -22.62 -13.91 9.17
C ASP A 193 -21.45 -12.94 8.97
N THR A 194 -21.22 -12.04 9.93
CA THR A 194 -20.14 -11.06 9.87
C THR A 194 -18.96 -11.51 10.73
N VAL A 195 -17.80 -11.71 10.11
CA VAL A 195 -16.54 -11.98 10.80
C VAL A 195 -15.49 -10.94 10.42
N SER A 196 -14.62 -10.59 11.35
CA SER A 196 -13.52 -9.65 11.12
C SER A 196 -12.22 -10.21 11.68
N HIS A 197 -11.10 -9.82 11.11
CA HIS A 197 -9.77 -10.10 11.61
C HIS A 197 -8.91 -8.89 11.32
N TYR A 198 -8.04 -8.47 12.24
CA TYR A 198 -7.19 -7.30 11.99
C TYR A 198 -5.84 -7.74 11.44
N HIS A 199 -5.76 -7.96 10.13
CA HIS A 199 -4.55 -8.45 9.46
C HIS A 199 -3.37 -7.45 9.48
N LEU A 200 -3.63 -6.16 9.78
CA LEU A 200 -2.61 -5.10 9.91
C LEU A 200 -2.09 -4.90 11.34
N SER A 201 -2.40 -5.80 12.28
CA SER A 201 -1.94 -5.66 13.67
C SER A 201 -0.42 -5.51 13.80
N PRO A 202 0.10 -4.93 14.89
CA PRO A 202 1.55 -4.77 15.07
C PRO A 202 2.29 -6.10 15.28
N GLU A 203 1.58 -7.20 15.58
CA GLU A 203 2.15 -8.53 15.76
C GLU A 203 2.36 -9.29 14.44
N GLY A 204 3.32 -10.21 14.44
CA GLY A 204 3.54 -11.17 13.35
C GLY A 204 4.27 -10.59 12.13
N TRP A 205 4.90 -9.43 12.26
CA TRP A 205 5.83 -8.91 11.26
C TRP A 205 7.19 -9.58 11.39
N GLU A 206 7.76 -9.98 10.26
CA GLU A 206 9.04 -10.66 10.14
C GLU A 206 9.96 -9.83 9.23
N ASP A 207 11.23 -9.67 9.61
CA ASP A 207 12.21 -9.01 8.77
C ASP A 207 12.42 -9.81 7.47
N LEU A 208 12.45 -9.11 6.34
CA LEU A 208 12.89 -9.71 5.08
C LEU A 208 14.37 -10.10 5.18
N ALA A 209 14.73 -11.22 4.57
CA ALA A 209 16.14 -11.51 4.29
C ALA A 209 16.74 -10.36 3.47
N ASP A 210 17.90 -9.87 3.91
CA ASP A 210 18.54 -8.67 3.35
C ASP A 210 17.62 -7.43 3.36
N GLY A 211 16.68 -7.33 4.30
CA GLY A 211 15.69 -6.26 4.42
C GLY A 211 16.26 -4.88 4.78
N GLN A 212 17.47 -4.84 5.35
CA GLN A 212 18.13 -3.59 5.78
C GLN A 212 18.33 -2.64 4.60
N ASP A 213 17.81 -1.42 4.70
CA ASP A 213 17.82 -0.46 3.61
C ASP A 213 17.85 0.97 4.15
N ARG A 214 18.70 1.82 3.59
CA ARG A 214 18.85 3.22 4.03
C ARG A 214 18.17 4.13 3.02
N LEU A 215 16.86 4.27 3.17
CA LEU A 215 16.10 5.20 2.35
C LEU A 215 16.55 6.65 2.63
N CYS A 216 16.45 7.49 1.60
CA CYS A 216 16.71 8.92 1.73
C CYS A 216 15.66 9.55 2.65
N TYR A 217 15.97 9.62 3.95
CA TYR A 217 15.10 10.26 4.93
C TYR A 217 15.26 11.77 4.78
N ASN A 218 14.16 12.47 4.52
CA ASN A 218 14.25 13.90 4.20
C ASN A 218 14.76 14.67 5.42
N GLU A 219 15.85 15.40 5.23
CA GLU A 219 16.67 15.95 6.31
C GLU A 219 15.87 16.84 7.28
N LEU A 220 15.01 17.73 6.80
CA LEU A 220 14.18 18.60 7.64
C LEU A 220 12.72 18.13 7.68
N PRO A 221 11.93 18.52 8.71
CA PRO A 221 10.51 18.16 8.81
C PRO A 221 9.67 18.50 7.57
N THR A 222 10.10 19.49 6.79
CA THR A 222 9.37 20.06 5.65
C THR A 222 10.04 19.79 4.30
N LYS A 223 11.16 19.06 4.29
CA LYS A 223 11.76 18.52 3.05
C LYS A 223 11.08 17.20 2.68
N LEU A 224 10.90 16.94 1.39
CA LEU A 224 10.31 15.70 0.87
C LEU A 224 11.17 15.09 -0.24
N ASN A 225 11.38 13.77 -0.16
CA ASN A 225 11.91 12.95 -1.24
C ASN A 225 10.92 11.81 -1.49
N TRP A 226 10.77 11.46 -2.75
CA TRP A 226 9.88 10.40 -3.22
C TRP A 226 10.65 9.09 -3.38
N THR A 227 10.04 8.01 -2.96
CA THR A 227 10.56 6.64 -3.04
C THR A 227 9.67 5.83 -3.96
N TYR A 228 10.27 5.15 -4.93
CA TYR A 228 9.55 4.27 -5.84
C TYR A 228 9.31 2.90 -5.19
N LEU A 229 8.07 2.39 -5.29
CA LEU A 229 7.68 1.05 -4.88
C LEU A 229 7.05 0.31 -6.05
N ARG A 230 7.37 -0.97 -6.20
CA ARG A 230 6.73 -1.89 -7.15
C ARG A 230 6.49 -3.25 -6.51
N LEU A 231 5.27 -3.77 -6.64
CA LEU A 231 4.90 -5.12 -6.23
C LEU A 231 4.23 -5.85 -7.39
N ASP A 232 4.82 -6.98 -7.76
CA ASP A 232 4.31 -7.90 -8.76
C ASP A 232 3.69 -9.11 -8.08
N PHE A 233 2.55 -9.57 -8.59
CA PHE A 233 1.82 -10.71 -8.05
C PHE A 233 1.16 -11.53 -9.15
N ASP A 234 1.08 -12.84 -8.99
CA ASP A 234 0.40 -13.75 -9.91
C ASP A 234 -0.98 -14.13 -9.36
N LEU A 235 -2.06 -13.63 -9.98
CA LEU A 235 -3.43 -13.91 -9.54
C LEU A 235 -3.92 -15.33 -9.88
N GLU A 236 -3.24 -16.05 -10.76
CA GLU A 236 -3.57 -17.44 -11.07
C GLU A 236 -2.95 -18.39 -10.04
N ARG A 237 -1.66 -18.18 -9.75
CA ARG A 237 -0.92 -18.99 -8.78
C ARG A 237 -1.06 -18.52 -7.33
N MET A 238 -1.61 -17.32 -7.12
CA MET A 238 -1.75 -16.68 -5.81
C MET A 238 -0.43 -16.59 -5.04
N VAL A 239 0.61 -16.10 -5.74
CA VAL A 239 1.96 -15.92 -5.20
C VAL A 239 2.54 -14.55 -5.57
N PRO A 240 3.31 -13.91 -4.66
CA PRO A 240 4.15 -12.78 -5.03
C PRO A 240 5.16 -13.17 -6.11
N LEU A 241 5.50 -12.24 -6.98
CA LEU A 241 6.53 -12.41 -8.01
C LEU A 241 7.78 -11.60 -7.68
N HIS A 242 7.63 -10.31 -7.37
CA HIS A 242 8.74 -9.43 -7.03
C HIS A 242 8.26 -8.28 -6.16
N PHE A 243 9.12 -7.83 -5.25
CA PHE A 243 8.96 -6.53 -4.60
C PHE A 243 10.21 -5.69 -4.86
N GLN A 244 10.03 -4.41 -5.15
CA GLN A 244 11.13 -3.48 -5.39
C GLN A 244 10.87 -2.16 -4.66
N CYS A 245 11.94 -1.64 -4.05
CA CYS A 245 12.02 -0.28 -3.55
C CYS A 245 13.23 0.42 -4.18
N ASN A 246 13.01 1.50 -4.93
CA ASN A 246 14.04 2.15 -5.74
C ASN A 246 14.85 1.10 -6.54
N GLU A 247 16.15 0.97 -6.32
CA GLU A 247 17.01 -0.03 -6.99
C GLU A 247 16.97 -1.43 -6.34
N LYS A 248 16.50 -1.53 -5.09
CA LYS A 248 16.55 -2.77 -4.32
C LYS A 248 15.39 -3.68 -4.69
N VAL A 249 15.71 -4.88 -5.15
CA VAL A 249 14.73 -5.91 -5.56
C VAL A 249 14.82 -7.10 -4.61
N PHE A 250 13.67 -7.54 -4.12
CA PHE A 250 13.51 -8.70 -3.24
C PHE A 250 12.99 -9.89 -4.04
N SER A 251 13.55 -11.08 -3.76
CA SER A 251 13.10 -12.33 -4.34
C SER A 251 11.66 -12.67 -3.91
N PRO A 252 10.86 -13.34 -4.75
CA PRO A 252 9.51 -13.75 -4.39
C PRO A 252 9.43 -14.53 -3.08
N ASP A 253 10.40 -15.41 -2.80
CA ASP A 253 10.44 -16.22 -1.57
C ASP A 253 10.56 -15.37 -0.29
N ALA A 254 11.14 -14.17 -0.41
CA ALA A 254 11.26 -13.23 0.70
C ALA A 254 9.89 -12.62 1.05
N VAL A 255 9.04 -12.38 0.04
CA VAL A 255 7.74 -11.75 0.24
C VAL A 255 6.76 -12.77 0.82
N GLY A 256 6.45 -12.60 2.10
CA GLY A 256 5.43 -13.37 2.79
C GLY A 256 4.03 -13.05 2.31
N SER A 257 3.10 -13.96 2.57
CA SER A 257 1.67 -13.69 2.41
C SER A 257 0.90 -14.42 3.50
N ILE A 258 -0.06 -13.71 4.08
CA ILE A 258 -1.10 -14.36 4.88
C ILE A 258 -1.99 -15.12 3.89
N ARG A 259 -2.28 -16.39 4.17
CA ARG A 259 -3.10 -17.25 3.31
C ARG A 259 -4.19 -17.90 4.14
N MET A 260 -5.40 -17.99 3.60
CA MET A 260 -6.55 -18.61 4.27
C MET A 260 -7.58 -19.08 3.24
N PRO A 261 -8.54 -19.93 3.63
CA PRO A 261 -9.65 -20.31 2.75
C PRO A 261 -10.43 -19.09 2.24
N ALA A 262 -10.94 -19.17 1.00
CA ALA A 262 -11.73 -18.10 0.41
C ALA A 262 -13.00 -17.81 1.23
N MET A 263 -13.36 -16.53 1.31
CA MET A 263 -14.60 -16.04 1.93
C MET A 263 -15.75 -16.09 0.93
N LYS A 264 -16.95 -16.48 1.39
CA LYS A 264 -18.11 -16.73 0.50
C LYS A 264 -18.53 -15.54 -0.36
N ASN A 265 -18.21 -14.30 0.03
CA ASN A 265 -18.73 -13.08 -0.57
C ASN A 265 -17.68 -12.22 -1.29
N LEU A 266 -16.43 -12.69 -1.40
CA LEU A 266 -15.29 -11.86 -1.88
C LEU A 266 -14.65 -12.40 -3.17
N TRP A 267 -15.40 -13.08 -4.03
CA TRP A 267 -14.86 -13.69 -5.25
C TRP A 267 -14.22 -12.69 -6.20
N GLY A 268 -13.00 -12.98 -6.64
CA GLY A 268 -12.25 -12.12 -7.56
C GLY A 268 -11.78 -10.80 -6.96
N MET A 269 -11.74 -10.68 -5.63
CA MET A 269 -11.32 -9.47 -4.93
C MET A 269 -9.88 -9.08 -5.32
N LEU A 270 -9.72 -7.82 -5.70
CA LEU A 270 -8.46 -7.20 -6.11
C LEU A 270 -8.30 -5.88 -5.34
N ASN A 271 -7.88 -5.98 -4.08
CA ASN A 271 -7.66 -4.80 -3.27
C ASN A 271 -6.18 -4.43 -3.20
N PHE A 272 -5.92 -3.13 -3.27
CA PHE A 272 -4.60 -2.53 -3.12
C PHE A 272 -4.66 -1.56 -1.95
N GLY A 273 -3.65 -1.58 -1.07
CA GLY A 273 -3.62 -0.67 0.05
C GLY A 273 -2.24 -0.16 0.41
N PHE A 274 -2.24 1.00 1.05
CA PHE A 274 -1.06 1.63 1.64
C PHE A 274 -1.32 1.90 3.11
N LEU A 275 -0.29 1.72 3.93
CA LEU A 275 -0.36 1.91 5.38
C LEU A 275 0.74 2.84 5.88
N VAL A 276 0.48 3.50 6.99
CA VAL A 276 1.48 4.27 7.75
C VAL A 276 1.21 4.14 9.25
N GLU A 277 2.29 4.12 10.03
CA GLU A 277 2.28 4.02 11.49
C GLU A 277 3.18 5.11 12.08
N THR A 278 2.76 5.67 13.21
CA THR A 278 3.56 6.65 13.98
C THR A 278 4.22 5.97 15.18
N ASP A 279 5.44 6.40 15.53
CA ASP A 279 6.16 5.95 16.73
C ASP A 279 6.17 6.99 17.87
N SER A 280 5.51 8.13 17.67
CA SER A 280 5.37 9.20 18.65
C SER A 280 3.96 9.80 18.68
N ASP A 281 3.70 10.71 19.62
CA ASP A 281 2.41 11.41 19.77
C ASP A 281 2.25 12.55 18.76
N LYS A 282 2.67 12.28 17.52
CA LYS A 282 2.53 13.12 16.33
C LYS A 282 1.89 12.30 15.23
N ARG A 283 1.22 12.97 14.28
CA ARG A 283 0.73 12.25 13.10
C ARG A 283 1.92 11.81 12.25
N ALA A 284 1.88 10.59 11.74
CA ALA A 284 2.66 10.20 10.58
C ALA A 284 1.80 10.35 9.32
N PHE A 285 2.42 10.83 8.26
CA PHE A 285 1.83 11.01 6.94
C PHE A 285 2.54 10.10 5.95
N LEU A 286 1.76 9.39 5.15
CA LEU A 286 2.21 8.79 3.90
C LEU A 286 1.52 9.52 2.76
N TYR A 287 2.34 10.10 1.89
CA TYR A 287 1.91 10.71 0.65
C TYR A 287 2.14 9.70 -0.46
N VAL A 288 1.13 9.49 -1.29
CA VAL A 288 1.22 8.69 -2.53
C VAL A 288 0.95 9.64 -3.67
N ASP A 289 1.91 9.82 -4.55
CA ASP A 289 1.83 10.78 -5.66
C ASP A 289 0.88 10.30 -6.76
N SER A 290 1.07 9.06 -7.17
CA SER A 290 0.28 8.40 -8.21
C SER A 290 0.46 6.90 -8.11
N VAL A 291 -0.51 6.14 -8.65
CA VAL A 291 -0.47 4.67 -8.64
C VAL A 291 -0.73 4.14 -10.04
N CYS A 292 0.20 3.37 -10.59
CA CYS A 292 -0.01 2.61 -11.81
C CYS A 292 -0.31 1.15 -11.46
N ILE A 293 -1.51 0.69 -11.83
CA ILE A 293 -1.92 -0.71 -11.71
C ILE A 293 -1.99 -1.28 -13.13
N SER A 294 -1.26 -2.36 -13.38
CA SER A 294 -1.16 -2.99 -14.69
C SER A 294 -1.19 -4.52 -14.59
N ALA A 295 -1.41 -5.19 -15.72
CA ALA A 295 -1.52 -6.64 -15.80
C ALA A 295 -1.07 -7.21 -17.16
N GLU A 296 -0.78 -8.51 -17.19
CA GLU A 296 -0.42 -9.28 -18.40
C GLU A 296 -1.59 -10.16 -18.87
N PHE A 297 -2.58 -9.60 -19.58
CA PHE A 297 -3.66 -10.35 -20.26
C PHE A 297 -4.56 -9.53 -21.20
#